data_AF-A0AB74LS45-F1
#
_entry.id   AF-A0AB74LS45-F1
#
_cell.length_a   1.000
_cell.length_b   1.000
_cell.length_c   1.000
_cell.angle_alpha   90.00
_cell.angle_beta   90.00
_cell.angle_gamma   90.00
#
_symmetry.space_group_name_H-M   'P 1'
#
loop_
_entity.id
_entity.type
_entity.pdbx_description
1 polymer ?
#
loop_
_entity_poly.entity_id
_entity_poly.type
_entity_poly.pdbx_seq_one_letter_code
_entity_poly.pdbx_strand_id
1 'polypeptide(L)'
;MIETYGKFLLETNSEATCVAIISTSARVEVRRRGGLPAVRLGMKATCYLDAIGVVPGRISEVSSAGFTLLVEASAERKARIDDRLAWLRAHVNDTADQRNDPRIVPTRRAVSVTLSNGQTVGAEIVDLSMSGVALATSERPDPGSAVTVGKRFATVVRHTADGIAVRFKLPYSPTTFNEQAVL
;
A
#
# COMPACT_ATOMS: atom_id res chain seq x y z
N MET A 1 -0.91 9.72 -15.12
CA MET A 1 0.24 8.86 -14.78
C MET A 1 0.39 8.90 -13.27
N ILE A 2 0.58 7.76 -12.58
CA ILE A 2 0.77 7.71 -11.12
C ILE A 2 2.23 7.40 -10.83
N GLU A 3 2.86 8.23 -10.01
CA GLU A 3 4.20 7.99 -9.46
C GLU A 3 4.07 7.49 -8.02
N THR A 4 4.77 6.41 -7.68
CA THR A 4 4.78 5.85 -6.33
C THR A 4 6.15 5.34 -5.96
N TYR A 5 6.57 5.60 -4.72
CA TYR A 5 7.76 4.99 -4.15
C TYR A 5 7.52 3.51 -3.85
N GLY A 6 8.61 2.77 -3.72
CA GLY A 6 8.57 1.38 -3.34
C GLY A 6 9.95 0.73 -3.37
N LYS A 7 9.94 -0.58 -3.49
CA LYS A 7 11.12 -1.42 -3.67
C LYS A 7 10.83 -2.54 -4.64
N PHE A 8 11.85 -3.08 -5.28
CA PHE A 8 11.73 -4.29 -6.08
C PHE A 8 12.68 -5.36 -5.58
N LEU A 9 12.24 -6.61 -5.71
CA LEU A 9 13.02 -7.82 -5.48
C LEU A 9 13.20 -8.53 -6.82
N LEU A 10 14.45 -8.69 -7.24
CA LEU A 10 14.80 -9.49 -8.42
C LEU A 10 14.81 -10.99 -8.07
N GLU A 11 14.69 -11.84 -9.08
CA GLU A 11 14.87 -13.30 -8.93
C GLU A 11 16.23 -13.72 -8.38
N THR A 12 17.25 -12.85 -8.44
CA THR A 12 18.58 -13.03 -7.83
C THR A 12 18.59 -12.74 -6.32
N ASN A 13 17.43 -12.52 -5.71
CA ASN A 13 17.26 -12.02 -4.33
C ASN A 13 17.89 -10.64 -4.08
N SER A 14 18.18 -9.89 -5.14
CA SER A 14 18.66 -8.52 -4.99
C SER A 14 17.48 -7.56 -4.80
N GLU A 15 17.51 -6.79 -3.72
CA GLU A 15 16.50 -5.79 -3.39
C GLU A 15 17.05 -4.37 -3.56
N ALA A 16 16.25 -3.46 -4.12
CA ALA A 16 16.59 -2.05 -4.15
C ALA A 16 15.33 -1.16 -4.11
N THR A 17 15.50 0.06 -3.58
CA THR A 17 14.46 1.07 -3.58
C THR A 17 14.24 1.65 -4.98
N CYS A 18 12.99 1.95 -5.29
CA CYS A 18 12.61 2.46 -6.61
C CYS A 18 11.47 3.46 -6.54
N VAL A 19 11.29 4.15 -7.65
CA VAL A 19 10.12 4.94 -7.98
C VAL A 19 9.46 4.28 -9.18
N ALA A 20 8.20 3.86 -9.02
CA ALA A 20 7.41 3.26 -10.08
C ALA A 20 6.46 4.29 -10.69
N ILE A 21 6.43 4.30 -12.02
CA ILE A 21 5.56 5.13 -12.83
C ILE A 21 4.59 4.22 -13.56
N ILE A 22 3.31 4.41 -13.28
CA ILE A 22 2.25 3.51 -13.72
C ILE A 22 1.17 4.28 -14.48
N SER A 23 1.03 3.92 -15.74
CA SER A 23 -0.03 4.42 -16.62
C SER A 23 -1.15 3.39 -16.80
N THR A 24 -0.85 2.09 -16.74
CA THR A 24 -1.83 1.00 -16.88
C THR A 24 -1.45 -0.17 -15.98
N SER A 25 -2.38 -1.06 -15.65
CA SER A 25 -2.07 -2.32 -14.93
C SER A 25 -1.18 -3.28 -15.71
N ALA A 26 -0.94 -3.06 -17.01
CA ALA A 26 -0.14 -3.93 -17.84
C ALA A 26 1.37 -3.66 -17.73
N ARG A 27 1.76 -2.38 -17.55
CA ARG A 27 3.16 -1.95 -17.62
C ARG A 27 3.49 -0.97 -16.50
N VAL A 28 4.60 -1.26 -15.82
CA VAL A 28 5.16 -0.42 -14.75
C VAL A 28 6.58 -0.04 -15.12
N GLU A 29 6.84 1.26 -15.30
CA GLU A 29 8.20 1.76 -15.46
C GLU A 29 8.81 1.93 -14.07
N VAL A 30 9.92 1.24 -13.81
CA VAL A 30 10.62 1.27 -12.53
C VAL A 30 11.90 2.07 -12.70
N ARG A 31 11.98 3.22 -12.04
CA ARG A 31 13.19 4.04 -11.96
C ARG A 31 13.93 3.72 -10.67
N ARG A 32 15.24 3.50 -10.76
CA ARG A 32 16.06 3.17 -9.59
C ARG A 32 16.63 4.43 -8.93
N ARG A 33 16.90 4.36 -7.63
CA ARG A 33 17.82 5.28 -6.93
C ARG A 33 18.98 4.47 -6.34
N GLY A 34 20.21 4.59 -6.88
CA GLY A 34 21.42 3.98 -6.27
C GLY A 34 22.29 3.10 -7.18
N GLY A 35 23.23 2.33 -6.61
CA GLY A 35 24.11 1.37 -7.30
C GLY A 35 23.42 0.04 -7.65
N LEU A 36 23.83 -0.61 -8.74
CA LEU A 36 23.09 -1.69 -9.43
C LEU A 36 23.33 -3.10 -8.86
N PRO A 37 22.28 -3.86 -8.56
CA PRO A 37 22.22 -5.27 -8.93
C PRO A 37 22.05 -5.41 -10.47
N ALA A 38 22.63 -6.45 -11.06
CA ALA A 38 22.60 -6.66 -12.50
C ALA A 38 21.18 -7.02 -12.98
N VAL A 39 20.53 -6.10 -13.70
CA VAL A 39 19.20 -6.29 -14.30
C VAL A 39 19.36 -6.72 -15.76
N ARG A 40 18.59 -7.73 -16.19
CA ARG A 40 18.56 -8.22 -17.58
C ARG A 40 17.13 -8.37 -18.07
N LEU A 41 16.97 -8.29 -19.40
CA LEU A 41 15.72 -8.61 -20.08
C LEU A 41 15.26 -10.03 -19.74
N GLY A 42 13.97 -10.20 -19.51
CA GLY A 42 13.35 -11.48 -19.22
C GLY A 42 13.40 -11.94 -17.75
N MET A 43 14.17 -11.25 -16.89
CA MET A 43 14.22 -11.58 -15.46
C MET A 43 12.87 -11.34 -14.77
N LYS A 44 12.55 -12.15 -13.77
CA LYS A 44 11.40 -11.90 -12.90
C LYS A 44 11.76 -10.87 -11.83
N ALA A 45 10.80 -10.00 -11.54
CA ALA A 45 10.88 -9.06 -10.45
C ALA A 45 9.52 -8.90 -9.76
N THR A 46 9.56 -8.70 -8.45
CA THR A 46 8.37 -8.37 -7.65
C THR A 46 8.55 -6.96 -7.10
N CYS A 47 7.67 -6.05 -7.49
CA CYS A 47 7.66 -4.69 -6.97
C CYS A 47 6.69 -4.57 -5.79
N TYR A 48 7.16 -4.04 -4.67
CA TYR A 48 6.34 -3.66 -3.53
C TYR A 48 6.17 -2.14 -3.58
N LEU A 49 5.03 -1.70 -4.10
CA LEU A 49 4.76 -0.30 -4.38
C LEU A 49 3.82 0.27 -3.34
N ASP A 50 4.14 1.44 -2.81
CA ASP A 50 3.43 2.02 -1.67
C ASP A 50 1.94 2.30 -1.97
N ALA A 51 1.64 2.88 -3.14
CA ALA A 51 0.29 3.27 -3.52
C ALA A 51 -0.54 2.16 -4.20
N ILE A 52 0.09 1.01 -4.53
CA ILE A 52 -0.51 -0.03 -5.38
C ILE A 52 -0.47 -1.42 -4.73
N GLY A 53 0.55 -1.69 -3.90
CA GLY A 53 0.82 -2.98 -3.30
C GLY A 53 1.82 -3.83 -4.12
N VAL A 54 1.70 -5.15 -3.99
CA VAL A 54 2.63 -6.10 -4.62
C VAL A 54 2.28 -6.30 -6.10
N VAL A 55 3.25 -6.07 -6.98
CA VAL A 55 3.13 -6.19 -8.43
C VAL A 55 4.23 -7.13 -8.94
N PRO A 56 3.92 -8.42 -9.18
CA PRO A 56 4.83 -9.35 -9.83
C PRO A 56 4.87 -9.10 -11.34
N GLY A 57 6.02 -9.36 -11.96
CA GLY A 57 6.14 -9.28 -13.40
C GLY A 57 7.50 -9.68 -13.94
N ARG A 58 7.63 -9.48 -15.24
CA ARG A 58 8.85 -9.77 -15.99
C ARG A 58 9.40 -8.52 -16.63
N ILE A 59 10.72 -8.39 -16.60
CA ILE A 59 11.41 -7.26 -17.19
C ILE A 59 11.35 -7.36 -18.72
N SER A 60 10.68 -6.40 -19.33
CA SER A 60 10.45 -6.34 -20.79
C SER A 60 11.41 -5.40 -21.50
N GLU A 61 11.90 -4.37 -20.80
CA GLU A 61 12.86 -3.38 -21.29
C GLU A 61 13.81 -2.99 -20.16
N VAL A 62 15.07 -2.70 -20.48
CA VAL A 62 16.08 -2.22 -19.52
C VAL A 62 16.70 -0.94 -20.07
N SER A 63 16.86 0.08 -19.22
CA SER A 63 17.49 1.35 -19.56
C SER A 63 18.51 1.75 -18.49
N SER A 64 19.30 2.80 -18.76
CA SER A 64 20.23 3.35 -17.77
C SER A 64 19.54 3.88 -16.51
N ALA A 65 18.28 4.31 -16.63
CA ALA A 65 17.47 4.84 -15.53
C ALA A 65 16.73 3.75 -14.72
N GLY A 66 16.60 2.53 -15.27
CA GLY A 66 15.86 1.44 -14.63
C GLY A 66 15.36 0.38 -15.62
N PHE A 67 14.09 -0.01 -15.52
CA PHE A 67 13.51 -1.05 -16.38
C PHE A 67 11.99 -0.96 -16.46
N THR A 68 11.40 -1.57 -17.49
CA THR A 68 9.95 -1.70 -17.62
C THR A 68 9.50 -3.10 -17.28
N LEU A 69 8.63 -3.21 -16.28
CA LEU A 69 8.00 -4.45 -15.84
C LEU A 69 6.69 -4.69 -16.60
N LEU A 70 6.58 -5.83 -17.26
CA LEU A 70 5.32 -6.36 -17.76
C LEU A 70 4.65 -7.16 -16.63
N VAL A 71 3.45 -6.74 -16.23
CA VAL A 71 2.76 -7.29 -15.06
C VAL A 71 2.22 -8.69 -15.36
N GLU A 72 2.73 -9.68 -14.63
CA GLU A 72 2.32 -11.09 -14.69
C GLU A 72 1.36 -11.38 -13.52
N ALA A 73 0.09 -11.01 -13.70
CA ALA A 73 -0.96 -11.18 -12.70
C ALA A 73 -2.29 -11.63 -13.35
N SER A 74 -3.19 -12.25 -12.58
CA SER A 74 -4.52 -12.64 -13.05
C SER A 74 -5.35 -11.43 -13.49
N ALA A 75 -6.37 -11.65 -14.31
CA ALA A 75 -7.25 -10.59 -14.79
C ALA A 75 -7.91 -9.81 -13.64
N GLU A 76 -8.35 -10.52 -12.60
CA GLU A 76 -8.97 -9.92 -11.41
C GLU A 76 -7.97 -9.05 -10.64
N ARG A 77 -6.70 -9.49 -10.57
CA ARG A 77 -5.65 -8.71 -9.91
C ARG A 77 -5.27 -7.46 -10.73
N LYS A 78 -5.25 -7.56 -12.06
CA LYS A 78 -5.04 -6.41 -12.95
C LYS A 78 -6.19 -5.40 -12.84
N ALA A 79 -7.44 -5.87 -12.83
CA ALA A 79 -8.61 -5.02 -12.60
C ALA A 79 -8.52 -4.27 -11.26
N ARG A 80 -8.12 -4.94 -10.17
CA ARG A 80 -7.88 -4.27 -8.87
C ARG A 80 -6.80 -3.18 -8.95
N ILE A 81 -5.75 -3.38 -9.74
CA ILE A 81 -4.70 -2.37 -9.95
C ILE A 81 -5.27 -1.20 -10.76
N ASP A 82 -6.06 -1.46 -11.80
CA ASP A 82 -6.68 -0.40 -12.61
C ASP A 82 -7.68 0.43 -11.81
N ASP A 83 -8.56 -0.20 -11.02
CA ASP A 83 -9.47 0.48 -10.10
C ASP A 83 -8.69 1.37 -9.13
N ARG A 84 -7.55 0.87 -8.63
CA ARG A 84 -6.68 1.62 -7.73
C ARG A 84 -6.04 2.82 -8.41
N LEU A 85 -5.55 2.66 -9.64
CA LEU A 85 -4.99 3.75 -10.43
C LEU A 85 -6.05 4.81 -10.74
N ALA A 86 -7.29 4.41 -11.05
CA ALA A 86 -8.41 5.32 -11.26
C ALA A 86 -8.72 6.12 -9.99
N TRP A 87 -8.80 5.44 -8.83
CA TRP A 87 -9.02 6.11 -7.55
C TRP A 87 -7.90 7.11 -7.23
N LEU A 88 -6.63 6.72 -7.38
CA LEU A 88 -5.49 7.61 -7.13
C LEU A 88 -5.53 8.85 -8.03
N ARG A 89 -5.90 8.70 -9.31
CA ARG A 89 -6.01 9.84 -10.24
C ARG A 89 -7.11 10.81 -9.82
N ALA A 90 -8.25 10.28 -9.38
CA ALA A 90 -9.37 11.10 -8.92
C ALA A 90 -9.05 11.86 -7.62
N HIS A 91 -8.21 11.28 -6.75
CA HIS A 91 -7.96 11.82 -5.40
C HIS A 91 -6.55 12.43 -5.21
N VAL A 92 -5.80 12.67 -6.29
CA VAL A 92 -4.46 13.31 -6.23
C VAL A 92 -4.51 14.71 -5.60
N ASN A 93 -5.64 15.41 -5.71
CA ASN A 93 -5.86 16.74 -5.14
C ASN A 93 -6.69 16.71 -3.84
N ASP A 94 -7.07 15.53 -3.35
CA ASP A 94 -8.07 15.38 -2.30
C ASP A 94 -7.45 15.32 -0.90
N THR A 95 -6.43 16.17 -0.68
CA THR A 95 -5.84 16.39 0.63
C THR A 95 -6.75 17.20 1.57
N ALA A 96 -7.82 17.80 1.04
CA ALA A 96 -8.70 18.69 1.79
C ALA A 96 -10.01 18.05 2.30
N ASP A 97 -10.58 17.04 1.62
CA ASP A 97 -11.96 16.60 1.90
C ASP A 97 -12.12 15.18 2.48
N GLN A 98 -11.07 14.63 3.11
CA GLN A 98 -11.12 13.33 3.82
C GLN A 98 -11.99 13.35 5.11
N ARG A 99 -12.72 14.45 5.39
CA ARG A 99 -13.59 14.54 6.57
C ARG A 99 -14.96 13.87 6.36
N ASN A 100 -15.33 13.56 5.11
CA ASN A 100 -16.64 13.01 4.76
C ASN A 100 -16.62 11.54 4.29
N ASP A 101 -15.48 10.84 4.40
CA ASP A 101 -15.41 9.41 4.06
C ASP A 101 -16.44 8.63 4.91
N PRO A 102 -17.32 7.82 4.30
CA PRO A 102 -18.26 6.99 5.04
C PRO A 102 -17.51 6.05 5.98
N ARG A 103 -17.97 5.99 7.24
CA ARG A 103 -17.39 5.14 8.27
C ARG A 103 -18.32 3.99 8.57
N ILE A 104 -17.75 2.80 8.64
CA ILE A 104 -18.43 1.56 8.97
C ILE A 104 -17.78 0.93 10.20
N VAL A 105 -18.51 0.04 10.87
CA VAL A 105 -17.94 -0.84 11.89
C VAL A 105 -17.94 -2.25 11.30
N PRO A 106 -16.76 -2.84 11.00
CA PRO A 106 -16.69 -4.19 10.44
C PRO A 106 -17.28 -5.23 11.40
N THR A 107 -17.80 -6.33 10.86
CA THR A 107 -18.34 -7.44 11.67
C THR A 107 -17.26 -8.05 12.58
N ARG A 108 -16.01 -8.07 12.13
CA ARG A 108 -14.85 -8.53 12.92
C ARG A 108 -14.05 -7.32 13.38
N ARG A 109 -14.22 -6.99 14.66
CA ARG A 109 -13.60 -5.80 15.27
C ARG A 109 -12.23 -6.08 15.90
N ALA A 110 -11.96 -7.32 16.32
CA ALA A 110 -10.66 -7.68 16.88
C ALA A 110 -9.57 -7.68 15.79
N VAL A 111 -8.46 -6.99 16.04
CA VAL A 111 -7.33 -6.89 15.11
C VAL A 111 -6.00 -6.85 15.87
N SER A 112 -4.93 -7.32 15.24
CA SER A 112 -3.57 -7.18 15.75
C SER A 112 -2.90 -5.93 15.19
N VAL A 113 -2.14 -5.21 16.00
CA VAL A 113 -1.32 -4.07 15.58
C VAL A 113 0.15 -4.39 15.83
N THR A 114 0.95 -4.42 14.77
CA THR A 114 2.41 -4.54 14.87
C THR A 114 3.03 -3.15 14.84
N LEU A 115 3.76 -2.82 15.90
CA LEU A 115 4.48 -1.57 16.09
C LEU A 115 5.81 -1.58 15.34
N SER A 116 6.44 -0.41 15.19
CA SER A 116 7.73 -0.26 14.49
C SER A 116 8.88 -1.03 15.15
N ASN A 117 8.79 -1.31 16.46
CA ASN A 117 9.75 -2.11 17.21
C ASN A 117 9.54 -3.64 17.01
N GLY A 118 8.58 -4.05 16.18
CA GLY A 118 8.24 -5.46 15.92
C GLY A 118 7.27 -6.09 16.93
N GLN A 119 6.94 -5.39 18.02
CA GLN A 119 5.96 -5.87 18.99
C GLN A 119 4.56 -5.89 18.38
N THR A 120 3.80 -6.95 18.66
CA THR A 120 2.41 -7.07 18.21
C THR A 120 1.47 -7.06 19.39
N VAL A 121 0.45 -6.20 19.34
CA VAL A 121 -0.56 -6.02 20.39
C VAL A 121 -1.96 -6.20 19.85
N GLY A 122 -2.89 -6.59 20.73
CA GLY A 122 -4.31 -6.63 20.40
C GLY A 122 -4.93 -5.23 20.39
N ALA A 123 -5.87 -5.01 19.47
CA ALA A 123 -6.67 -3.81 19.38
C ALA A 123 -8.09 -4.14 18.90
N GLU A 124 -9.01 -3.19 19.09
CA GLU A 124 -10.38 -3.30 18.59
C GLU A 124 -10.70 -2.14 17.64
N ILE A 125 -11.31 -2.43 16.49
CA ILE A 125 -11.78 -1.44 15.52
C ILE A 125 -12.96 -0.68 16.12
N VAL A 126 -12.82 0.64 16.27
CA VAL A 126 -13.88 1.55 16.69
C VAL A 126 -14.68 2.00 15.47
N ASP A 127 -13.99 2.53 14.46
CA ASP A 127 -14.57 2.86 13.16
C ASP A 127 -13.54 2.62 12.05
N LEU A 128 -14.03 2.22 10.88
CA LEU A 128 -13.24 1.99 9.67
C LEU A 128 -13.76 2.91 8.57
N SER A 129 -12.85 3.63 7.92
CA SER A 129 -13.11 4.39 6.70
C SER A 129 -12.32 3.78 5.53
N MET A 130 -12.53 4.28 4.32
CA MET A 130 -11.72 3.86 3.18
C MET A 130 -10.23 4.17 3.40
N SER A 131 -9.91 5.31 4.01
CA SER A 131 -8.54 5.83 4.12
C SER A 131 -7.85 5.50 5.44
N GLY A 132 -8.57 5.08 6.48
CA GLY A 132 -7.99 4.82 7.80
C GLY A 132 -8.92 4.10 8.77
N VAL A 133 -8.41 3.85 9.97
CA VAL A 133 -9.14 3.14 11.04
C VAL A 133 -8.85 3.78 12.39
N ALA A 134 -9.88 3.91 13.22
CA ALA A 134 -9.76 4.21 14.64
C ALA A 134 -9.71 2.91 15.44
N LEU A 135 -8.73 2.78 16.31
CA LEU A 135 -8.48 1.59 17.12
C LEU A 135 -8.50 1.93 18.61
N ALA A 136 -9.18 1.09 19.38
CA ALA A 136 -9.05 1.04 20.82
C ALA A 136 -7.89 0.12 21.19
N THR A 137 -6.91 0.62 21.92
CA THR A 137 -5.71 -0.12 22.32
C THR A 137 -5.00 0.57 23.49
N SER A 138 -4.32 -0.21 24.32
CA SER A 138 -3.50 0.29 25.43
C SER A 138 -2.21 0.95 24.95
N GLU A 139 -1.63 0.46 23.85
CA GLU A 139 -0.40 1.02 23.30
C GLU A 139 -0.71 2.22 22.41
N ARG A 140 -0.09 3.37 22.71
CA ARG A 140 -0.31 4.62 21.97
C ARG A 140 0.98 5.16 21.36
N PRO A 141 1.45 4.59 20.25
CA PRO A 141 2.62 5.12 19.54
C PRO A 141 2.40 6.58 19.14
N ASP A 142 3.49 7.34 19.04
CA ASP A 142 3.41 8.75 18.69
C ASP A 142 2.84 8.97 17.28
N PRO A 143 2.10 10.06 17.03
CA PRO A 143 1.73 10.47 15.69
C PRO A 143 2.94 10.53 14.75
N GLY A 144 2.77 10.02 13.53
CA GLY A 144 3.86 9.82 12.55
C GLY A 144 4.48 8.43 12.59
N SER A 145 4.25 7.65 13.65
CA SER A 145 4.79 6.29 13.77
C SER A 145 4.20 5.34 12.73
N ALA A 146 5.06 4.51 12.13
CA ALA A 146 4.64 3.45 11.23
C ALA A 146 4.14 2.23 12.02
N VAL A 147 2.98 1.70 11.63
CA VAL A 147 2.36 0.51 12.23
C VAL A 147 1.78 -0.39 11.14
N THR A 148 1.56 -1.66 11.47
CA THR A 148 0.81 -2.59 10.62
C THR A 148 -0.44 -3.02 11.37
N VAL A 149 -1.62 -2.75 10.83
CA VAL A 149 -2.91 -3.15 11.39
C VAL A 149 -3.45 -4.34 10.61
N GLY A 150 -3.49 -5.51 11.25
CA GLY A 150 -3.70 -6.77 10.57
C GLY A 150 -2.61 -7.01 9.52
N LYS A 151 -2.98 -6.92 8.24
CA LYS A 151 -2.07 -7.00 7.08
C LYS A 151 -1.87 -5.65 6.39
N ARG A 152 -2.50 -4.57 6.88
CA ARG A 152 -2.42 -3.23 6.25
C ARG A 152 -1.37 -2.36 6.91
N PHE A 153 -0.43 -1.86 6.12
CA PHE A 153 0.51 -0.84 6.55
C PHE A 153 -0.21 0.50 6.76
N ALA A 154 0.11 1.19 7.85
CA ALA A 154 -0.51 2.44 8.23
C ALA A 154 0.46 3.37 9.00
N THR A 155 0.05 4.61 9.17
CA THR A 155 0.76 5.62 9.96
C THR A 155 -0.19 6.19 11.00
N VAL A 156 0.26 6.30 12.24
CA VAL A 156 -0.52 6.96 13.30
C VAL A 156 -0.69 8.43 12.95
N VAL A 157 -1.94 8.91 12.89
CA VAL A 157 -2.23 10.31 12.55
C VAL A 157 -2.61 11.15 13.76
N ARG A 158 -3.16 10.53 14.80
CA ARG A 158 -3.48 11.17 16.09
C ARG A 158 -3.84 10.12 17.13
N HIS A 159 -3.84 10.52 18.39
CA HIS A 159 -4.46 9.75 19.46
C HIS A 159 -5.98 9.98 19.51
N THR A 160 -6.70 9.02 20.08
CA THR A 160 -8.14 9.09 20.37
C THR A 160 -8.36 8.96 21.88
N ALA A 161 -9.60 9.09 22.34
CA ALA A 161 -9.94 8.88 23.76
C ALA A 161 -9.48 7.49 24.25
N ASP A 162 -9.70 6.46 23.44
CA ASP A 162 -9.51 5.05 23.81
C ASP A 162 -8.35 4.35 23.07
N GLY A 163 -7.56 5.08 22.28
CA GLY A 163 -6.41 4.51 21.56
C GLY A 163 -5.83 5.44 20.52
N ILE A 164 -5.80 4.99 19.26
CA ILE A 164 -5.13 5.69 18.15
C ILE A 164 -5.98 5.70 16.89
N ALA A 165 -5.83 6.74 16.06
CA ALA A 165 -6.32 6.75 14.69
C ALA A 165 -5.13 6.62 13.74
N VAL A 166 -5.26 5.73 12.76
CA VAL A 166 -4.22 5.47 11.77
C VAL A 166 -4.75 5.68 10.37
N ARG A 167 -3.87 6.14 9.48
CA ARG A 167 -4.14 6.25 8.05
C ARG A 167 -3.46 5.11 7.33
N PHE A 168 -4.19 4.39 6.50
CA PHE A 168 -3.59 3.34 5.69
C PHE A 168 -2.64 3.93 4.66
N LYS A 169 -1.50 3.28 4.48
CA LYS A 169 -0.59 3.56 3.36
C LYS A 169 -1.30 3.30 2.03
N LEU A 170 -2.15 2.28 2.02
CA LEU A 170 -3.04 1.94 0.91
C LEU A 170 -4.50 2.02 1.40
N PRO A 171 -5.30 3.02 0.98
CA PRO A 171 -6.74 3.02 1.20
C PRO A 171 -7.48 1.81 0.59
N TYR A 172 -8.69 1.51 1.06
CA TYR A 172 -9.62 0.57 0.42
C TYR A 172 -10.09 1.12 -0.94
N SER A 173 -10.47 0.22 -1.85
CA SER A 173 -11.23 0.59 -3.05
C SER A 173 -12.72 0.64 -2.73
N PRO A 174 -13.54 1.40 -3.49
CA PRO A 174 -15.00 1.38 -3.32
C PRO A 174 -15.61 -0.03 -3.39
N THR A 175 -14.99 -0.93 -4.16
CA THR A 175 -15.43 -2.32 -4.33
C THR A 175 -15.03 -3.24 -3.17
N THR A 176 -14.06 -2.86 -2.34
CA THR A 176 -13.56 -3.69 -1.23
C THR A 176 -13.91 -3.12 0.15
N PHE A 177 -14.48 -1.91 0.19
CA PHE A 177 -14.91 -1.26 1.42
C PHE A 177 -16.36 -1.65 1.75
N ASN A 178 -16.53 -2.57 2.70
CA ASN A 178 -17.81 -3.00 3.24
C ASN A 178 -17.64 -3.59 4.64
N GLU A 179 -18.73 -3.94 5.33
CA GLU A 179 -18.70 -4.44 6.71
C GLU A 179 -17.95 -5.77 6.89
N GLN A 180 -17.67 -6.49 5.79
CA GLN A 180 -16.87 -7.71 5.80
C GLN A 180 -15.37 -7.44 5.57
N ALA A 181 -14.95 -6.18 5.50
CA ALA A 181 -13.56 -5.80 5.33
C ALA A 181 -12.68 -6.41 6.42
N VAL A 182 -11.62 -7.10 5.98
CA VAL A 182 -10.58 -7.65 6.85
C VAL A 182 -9.37 -6.74 6.77
N LEU A 183 -8.78 -6.42 7.94
CA LEU A 183 -7.53 -5.69 8.07
C LEU A 183 -6.34 -6.66 7.96
#